data_AF-A0A0V0QI21-F1
#
_entry.id   AF-A0A0V0QI21-F1
#
_cell.length_a   1.000
_cell.length_b   1.000
_cell.length_c   1.000
_cell.angle_alpha   90.00
_cell.angle_beta   90.00
_cell.angle_gamma   90.00
#
_symmetry.space_group_name_H-M   'P 1'
#
loop_
_entity.id
_entity.type
_entity.pdbx_description
1 polymer ?
#
loop_
_entity_poly.entity_id
_entity_poly.type
_entity_poly.pdbx_seq_one_letter_code
_entity_poly.pdbx_strand_id
1 'polypeptide(L)'
;MSIYGSPFQNTNSGIVQNDRENKKRLQQGLSNWWKSTAQDEEFRNQIQNSFDSNFVSSAKWAAPLAGLALGKFYTDAFCSPRYFYFRYFMMALFTLGGYKYASTLQEKQQYSFWTKNYPVFPKEIQDAIRSNDARYIRKWWQESQ
;
A
#
# COMPACT_ATOMS: atom_id res chain seq x y z
N MET A 1 -3.28 -22.85 18.98
CA MET A 1 -3.76 -21.55 18.45
C MET A 1 -2.58 -20.91 17.73
N SER A 2 -2.47 -21.03 16.40
CA SER A 2 -1.35 -20.46 15.65
C SER A 2 -1.58 -18.96 15.49
N ILE A 3 -0.88 -18.15 16.28
CA ILE A 3 -0.75 -16.72 16.02
C ILE A 3 0.09 -16.62 14.75
N TYR A 4 -0.55 -16.34 13.61
CA TYR A 4 0.15 -15.93 12.40
C TYR A 4 0.78 -14.57 12.67
N GLY A 5 1.95 -14.57 13.32
CA GLY A 5 2.80 -13.40 13.42
C GLY A 5 3.24 -13.01 12.03
N SER A 6 3.01 -11.75 11.67
CA SER A 6 3.55 -11.17 10.46
C SER A 6 5.08 -11.33 10.47
N PRO A 7 5.72 -11.88 9.41
CA PRO A 7 7.18 -11.93 9.35
C PRO A 7 7.81 -10.52 9.35
N PHE A 8 6.97 -9.47 9.25
CA PHE A 8 7.31 -8.06 9.30
C PHE A 8 7.23 -7.44 10.71
N GLN A 9 7.06 -8.25 11.78
CA GLN A 9 6.94 -7.74 13.15
C GLN A 9 7.82 -8.54 14.10
N ASN A 10 9.10 -8.19 14.16
CA ASN A 10 9.98 -8.69 15.22
C ASN A 10 9.71 -7.90 16.51
N THR A 11 9.08 -8.54 17.49
CA THR A 11 8.75 -7.92 18.79
C THR A 11 9.96 -7.75 19.72
N ASN A 12 11.14 -8.26 19.33
CA ASN A 12 12.36 -8.26 20.14
C ASN A 12 13.42 -7.23 19.69
N SER A 13 13.11 -6.31 18.77
CA SER A 13 14.08 -5.32 18.26
C SER A 13 14.38 -4.15 19.21
N GLY A 14 13.74 -4.08 20.38
CA GLY A 14 13.82 -2.94 21.30
C GLY A 14 13.18 -1.66 20.75
N ILE A 15 12.54 -1.72 19.58
CA ILE A 15 11.83 -0.61 18.95
C ILE A 15 10.37 -0.65 19.36
N VAL A 16 9.84 0.51 19.73
CA VAL A 16 8.41 0.67 20.00
C VAL A 16 7.63 0.26 18.75
N GLN A 17 6.76 -0.75 18.86
CA GLN A 17 5.98 -1.33 17.74
C GLN A 17 5.22 -0.29 16.89
N ASN A 18 5.00 0.91 17.44
CA ASN A 18 4.29 2.03 16.82
C ASN A 18 5.13 3.30 16.66
N ASP A 19 6.45 3.19 16.56
CA ASP A 19 7.28 4.31 16.15
C ASP A 19 6.91 4.76 14.72
N ARG A 20 6.21 5.90 14.64
CA ARG A 20 5.76 6.50 13.38
C ARG A 20 6.93 6.96 12.52
N GLU A 21 8.01 7.42 13.14
CA GLU A 21 9.16 7.96 12.44
C GLU A 21 9.98 6.82 11.81
N ASN A 22 10.20 5.74 12.56
CA ASN A 22 10.83 4.54 12.02
C ASN A 22 10.03 3.97 10.83
N LYS A 23 8.70 3.85 10.96
CA LYS A 23 7.84 3.39 9.85
C LYS A 23 7.96 4.28 8.60
N LYS A 24 7.96 5.60 8.79
CA LYS A 24 8.12 6.57 7.69
C LYS A 24 9.48 6.41 6.99
N ARG A 25 10.57 6.32 7.76
CA ARG A 25 11.93 6.11 7.24
C ARG A 25 12.06 4.76 6.53
N LEU A 26 11.45 3.71 7.06
CA LEU A 26 11.45 2.38 6.45
C LEU A 26 10.76 2.39 5.07
N GLN A 27 9.56 2.98 5.00
CA GLN A 27 8.82 3.10 3.74
C GLN A 27 9.60 3.92 2.70
N GLN A 28 10.21 5.02 3.13
CA GLN A 28 11.01 5.88 2.26
C GLN A 28 12.27 5.17 1.75
N GLY A 29 13.01 4.49 2.63
CA GLY A 29 14.21 3.75 2.25
C GLY A 29 13.91 2.59 1.31
N LEU A 30 12.83 1.83 1.54
CA LEU A 30 12.40 0.77 0.62
C LEU A 30 11.98 1.33 -0.75
N SER A 31 11.31 2.48 -0.78
CA SER A 31 10.94 3.14 -2.03
C SER A 31 12.16 3.62 -2.81
N ASN A 32 13.13 4.23 -2.13
CA ASN A 32 14.36 4.72 -2.75
C ASN A 32 15.24 3.58 -3.23
N TRP A 33 15.39 2.53 -2.43
CA TRP A 33 16.06 1.29 -2.85
C TRP A 33 15.42 0.74 -4.12
N TRP A 34 14.09 0.54 -4.11
CA TRP A 34 13.38 0.02 -5.29
C TRP A 34 13.61 0.89 -6.53
N LYS A 35 13.59 2.23 -6.41
CA LYS A 35 13.89 3.14 -7.52
C LYS A 35 15.34 3.01 -8.01
N SER A 36 16.30 2.87 -7.09
CA SER A 36 17.72 2.74 -7.43
C SER A 36 18.03 1.42 -8.14
N THR A 37 17.35 0.33 -7.75
CA THR A 37 17.55 -1.02 -8.31
C THR A 37 16.64 -1.31 -9.51
N ALA A 38 15.66 -0.44 -9.78
CA ALA A 38 14.74 -0.60 -10.90
C ALA A 38 15.40 -0.52 -12.28
N GLN A 39 16.67 -0.11 -12.39
CA GLN A 39 17.41 -0.06 -13.65
C GLN A 39 18.24 -1.32 -13.93
N ASP A 40 18.36 -2.21 -12.95
CA ASP A 40 19.07 -3.49 -13.10
C ASP A 40 18.16 -4.52 -13.78
N GLU A 41 18.44 -4.82 -15.05
CA GLU A 41 17.64 -5.75 -15.87
C GLU A 41 17.71 -7.19 -15.35
N GLU A 42 18.85 -7.62 -14.82
CA GLU A 42 19.01 -8.98 -14.27
C GLU A 42 18.17 -9.15 -13.01
N PHE A 43 18.18 -8.15 -12.13
CA PHE A 43 17.36 -8.13 -10.94
C PHE A 43 15.87 -8.06 -11.27
N ARG A 44 15.47 -7.25 -12.26
CA ARG A 44 14.07 -7.16 -12.71
C ARG A 44 13.52 -8.48 -13.24
N ASN A 45 14.33 -9.26 -13.94
CA ASN A 45 13.91 -10.56 -14.47
C ASN A 45 13.64 -11.59 -13.36
N GLN A 46 14.22 -11.41 -12.17
CA GLN A 46 13.98 -12.27 -11.00
C GLN A 46 12.73 -11.87 -10.20
N ILE A 47 12.23 -10.65 -10.40
CA ILE A 47 11.08 -10.12 -9.68
C ILE A 47 9.77 -10.60 -10.33
N GLN A 48 8.90 -11.21 -9.53
CA GLN A 48 7.55 -11.56 -9.94
C GLN A 48 6.53 -10.53 -9.45
N ASN A 49 5.83 -9.90 -10.38
CA ASN A 49 4.69 -9.05 -10.05
C ASN A 49 3.42 -9.89 -9.87
N SER A 50 2.78 -9.79 -8.71
CA SER A 50 1.52 -10.50 -8.42
C SER A 50 0.29 -9.84 -9.04
N PHE A 51 0.39 -8.54 -9.35
CA PHE A 51 -0.68 -7.76 -9.97
C PHE A 51 -0.09 -6.87 -11.05
N ASP A 52 -0.81 -6.69 -12.15
CA ASP A 52 -0.44 -5.72 -13.17
C ASP A 52 -0.45 -4.31 -12.57
N SER A 53 0.70 -3.63 -12.65
CA SER A 53 0.87 -2.25 -12.20
C SER A 53 -0.13 -1.28 -12.87
N ASN A 54 -0.52 -1.56 -14.12
CA ASN A 54 -1.48 -0.76 -14.85
C ASN A 54 -2.90 -0.93 -14.30
N PHE A 55 -3.27 -2.13 -13.88
CA PHE A 55 -4.58 -2.42 -13.28
C PHE A 55 -4.75 -1.72 -11.93
N VAL A 56 -3.73 -1.74 -11.08
CA VAL A 56 -3.84 -1.07 -9.77
C VAL A 56 -3.76 0.45 -9.89
N SER A 57 -3.01 0.96 -10.87
CA SER A 57 -3.00 2.38 -11.21
C SER A 57 -4.35 2.86 -11.75
N SER A 58 -5.02 2.08 -12.60
CA SER A 58 -6.35 2.43 -13.10
C SER A 58 -7.43 2.31 -12.02
N ALA A 59 -7.31 1.34 -11.10
CA ALA A 59 -8.23 1.17 -9.98
C ALA A 59 -8.28 2.39 -9.04
N LYS A 60 -7.18 3.16 -8.91
CA LYS A 60 -7.15 4.44 -8.15
C LYS A 60 -8.20 5.44 -8.64
N TRP A 61 -8.41 5.49 -9.94
CA TRP A 61 -9.31 6.46 -10.57
C TRP A 61 -10.68 5.83 -10.86
N ALA A 62 -10.70 4.57 -11.27
CA ALA A 62 -11.92 3.85 -11.59
C ALA A 62 -12.79 3.56 -10.36
N ALA A 63 -12.21 3.20 -9.20
CA ALA A 63 -13.00 2.83 -8.04
C ALA A 63 -13.77 4.00 -7.39
N PRO A 64 -13.21 5.22 -7.24
CA PRO A 64 -14.00 6.38 -6.81
C PRO A 64 -15.12 6.74 -7.77
N LEU A 65 -14.89 6.63 -9.09
CA LEU A 65 -15.90 6.89 -10.12
C LEU A 65 -17.02 5.84 -10.10
N ALA A 66 -16.67 4.56 -9.95
CA ALA A 66 -17.64 3.49 -9.76
C ALA A 66 -18.44 3.69 -8.47
N GLY A 67 -17.78 4.11 -7.39
CA GLY A 67 -18.43 4.52 -6.14
C GLY A 67 -19.42 5.67 -6.36
N LEU A 68 -19.02 6.73 -7.07
CA LEU A 68 -19.91 7.83 -7.40
C LEU A 68 -21.14 7.38 -8.20
N ALA A 69 -20.94 6.52 -9.21
CA ALA A 69 -22.03 5.99 -10.03
C ALA A 69 -22.99 5.12 -9.19
N LEU A 70 -22.47 4.27 -8.31
CA LEU A 70 -23.27 3.48 -7.37
C LEU A 70 -24.03 4.36 -6.38
N GLY A 71 -23.37 5.39 -5.84
CA GLY A 71 -24.01 6.36 -4.95
C GLY A 71 -25.12 7.12 -5.65
N LYS A 72 -24.90 7.53 -6.91
CA LYS A 72 -25.94 8.16 -7.73
C LYS A 72 -27.12 7.22 -7.93
N PHE A 73 -26.88 6.00 -8.38
CA PHE A 73 -27.92 4.99 -8.56
C PHE A 73 -28.71 4.74 -7.28
N TYR A 74 -28.02 4.60 -6.14
CA TYR A 74 -28.63 4.44 -4.83
C TYR A 74 -29.53 5.63 -4.47
N THR A 75 -29.04 6.86 -4.66
CA THR A 75 -29.84 8.05 -4.36
C THR A 75 -31.02 8.24 -5.31
N ASP A 76 -30.90 7.82 -6.56
CA ASP A 76 -31.98 7.90 -7.55
C ASP A 76 -33.06 6.84 -7.28
N ALA A 77 -32.68 5.66 -6.79
CA ALA A 77 -33.60 4.58 -6.47
C ALA A 77 -34.29 4.73 -5.10
N PHE A 78 -33.60 5.27 -4.09
CA PHE A 78 -34.06 5.20 -2.70
C PHE A 78 -34.30 6.56 -2.02
N CYS A 79 -33.87 7.68 -2.60
CA CYS A 79 -34.01 9.00 -1.97
C CYS A 79 -35.00 9.89 -2.73
N SER A 80 -35.88 10.57 -2.00
CA SER A 80 -36.76 11.59 -2.59
C SER A 80 -35.94 12.76 -3.17
N PRO A 81 -36.33 13.32 -4.33
CA PRO A 81 -35.64 14.45 -4.94
C PRO A 81 -35.54 15.69 -4.06
N ARG A 82 -36.46 15.84 -3.09
CA ARG A 82 -36.52 16.98 -2.16
C ARG A 82 -35.34 17.02 -1.20
N TYR A 83 -34.69 15.89 -0.91
CA TYR A 83 -33.56 15.82 0.02
C TYR A 83 -32.22 15.99 -0.70
N PHE A 84 -32.02 17.16 -1.31
CA PHE A 84 -30.83 17.49 -2.09
C PHE A 84 -29.53 17.21 -1.32
N TYR A 85 -29.35 17.79 -0.13
CA TYR A 85 -28.13 17.63 0.67
C TYR A 85 -27.80 16.17 1.02
N PHE A 86 -28.81 15.38 1.36
CA PHE A 86 -28.63 13.97 1.71
C PHE A 86 -28.15 13.13 0.51
N ARG A 87 -28.63 13.46 -0.70
CA ARG A 87 -28.20 12.78 -1.93
C ARG A 87 -26.72 13.05 -2.22
N TYR A 88 -26.27 14.30 -2.14
CA TYR A 88 -24.84 14.61 -2.31
C TYR A 88 -23.99 13.98 -1.21
N PHE A 89 -24.46 13.98 0.03
CA PHE A 89 -23.77 13.32 1.13
C PHE A 89 -23.59 11.82 0.86
N MET A 90 -24.65 11.13 0.44
CA MET A 90 -24.57 9.71 0.10
C MET A 90 -23.63 9.46 -1.08
N MET A 91 -23.72 10.25 -2.15
CA MET A 91 -22.78 10.16 -3.28
C MET A 91 -21.33 10.30 -2.80
N ALA A 92 -21.04 11.28 -1.94
CA ALA A 92 -19.71 11.47 -1.36
C ALA A 92 -19.25 10.27 -0.53
N LEU A 93 -20.13 9.66 0.28
CA LEU A 93 -19.81 8.46 1.05
C LEU A 93 -19.42 7.28 0.15
N PHE A 94 -20.17 7.04 -0.92
CA PHE A 94 -19.83 5.96 -1.86
C PHE A 94 -18.54 6.22 -2.63
N THR A 95 -18.27 7.48 -3.03
CA THR A 95 -16.99 7.87 -3.63
C THR A 95 -15.81 7.65 -2.67
N LEU A 96 -15.95 8.04 -1.40
CA LEU A 96 -14.95 7.80 -0.36
C LEU A 96 -14.74 6.30 -0.10
N GLY A 97 -15.81 5.51 -0.13
CA GLY A 97 -15.75 4.05 -0.06
C GLY A 97 -14.92 3.45 -1.20
N GLY A 98 -15.18 3.91 -2.44
CA GLY A 98 -14.41 3.52 -3.62
C GLY A 98 -12.92 3.89 -3.51
N TYR A 99 -12.61 5.10 -3.04
CA TYR A 99 -11.24 5.53 -2.77
C TYR A 99 -10.54 4.64 -1.74
N LYS A 100 -11.20 4.35 -0.61
CA LYS A 100 -10.66 3.48 0.44
C LYS A 100 -10.40 2.06 -0.08
N TYR A 101 -11.30 1.53 -0.91
CA TYR A 101 -11.12 0.22 -1.55
C TYR A 101 -9.87 0.21 -2.45
N ALA A 102 -9.69 1.22 -3.30
CA ALA A 102 -8.50 1.32 -4.16
C ALA A 102 -7.20 1.46 -3.37
N SER A 103 -7.19 2.21 -2.27
CA SER A 103 -6.01 2.30 -1.38
C SER A 103 -5.70 0.93 -0.74
N THR A 104 -6.71 0.20 -0.29
CA THR A 104 -6.53 -1.14 0.28
C THR A 104 -5.99 -2.13 -0.75
N LEU A 105 -6.43 -2.04 -2.01
CA LEU A 105 -5.89 -2.87 -3.09
C LEU A 105 -4.40 -2.59 -3.34
N GLN A 106 -3.98 -1.33 -3.30
CA GLN A 106 -2.56 -0.97 -3.43
C GLN A 106 -1.73 -1.52 -2.28
N GLU A 107 -2.21 -1.39 -1.05
CA GLU A 107 -1.52 -1.93 0.12
C GLU A 107 -1.36 -3.46 0.00
N LYS A 108 -2.41 -4.16 -0.43
CA LYS A 108 -2.37 -5.61 -0.69
C LYS A 108 -1.40 -5.96 -1.81
N GLN A 109 -1.36 -5.20 -2.90
CA GLN A 109 -0.40 -5.41 -3.99
C GLN A 109 1.03 -5.23 -3.48
N GLN A 110 1.31 -4.13 -2.77
CA GLN A 110 2.64 -3.87 -2.20
C GLN A 110 3.03 -5.00 -1.25
N TYR A 111 2.16 -5.40 -0.33
CA TYR A 111 2.43 -6.50 0.58
C TYR A 111 2.71 -7.83 -0.15
N SER A 112 1.90 -8.15 -1.15
CA SER A 112 2.09 -9.35 -1.98
C SER A 112 3.43 -9.30 -2.72
N PHE A 113 3.77 -8.14 -3.28
CA PHE A 113 5.04 -7.90 -3.96
C PHE A 113 6.23 -8.13 -3.03
N TRP A 114 6.25 -7.51 -1.86
CA TRP A 114 7.35 -7.64 -0.89
C TRP A 114 7.47 -9.06 -0.34
N THR A 115 6.34 -9.74 -0.09
CA THR A 115 6.35 -11.10 0.45
C THR A 115 6.84 -12.12 -0.59
N LYS A 116 6.38 -11.99 -1.83
CA LYS A 116 6.70 -12.94 -2.90
C LYS A 116 8.16 -12.85 -3.34
N ASN A 117 8.70 -11.63 -3.37
CA ASN A 117 10.07 -11.36 -3.81
C ASN A 117 11.08 -11.30 -2.65
N TYR A 118 10.62 -11.49 -1.41
CA TYR A 118 11.46 -11.51 -0.22
C TYR A 118 12.80 -12.27 -0.36
N PRO A 119 12.83 -13.53 -0.86
CA PRO A 119 14.08 -14.29 -0.93
C PRO A 119 15.08 -13.73 -1.96
N VAL A 120 14.62 -12.96 -2.94
CA VAL A 120 15.44 -12.36 -4.00
C VAL A 120 16.09 -11.06 -3.52
N PHE A 121 15.57 -10.44 -2.47
CA PHE A 121 16.07 -9.17 -1.99
C PHE A 121 17.45 -9.30 -1.33
N PRO A 122 18.30 -8.26 -1.37
CA PRO A 122 19.54 -8.23 -0.61
C PRO A 122 19.29 -8.43 0.88
N LYS A 123 20.25 -9.04 1.58
CA LYS A 123 20.14 -9.37 3.01
C LYS A 123 19.75 -8.17 3.90
N GLU A 124 20.26 -6.98 3.59
CA GLU A 124 19.93 -5.75 4.34
C GLU A 124 18.44 -5.38 4.23
N ILE A 125 17.85 -5.56 3.04
CA ILE A 125 16.42 -5.32 2.79
C ILE A 125 15.59 -6.39 3.50
N GLN A 126 16.02 -7.65 3.43
CA GLN A 126 15.38 -8.75 4.15
C GLN A 126 15.38 -8.49 5.67
N ASP A 127 16.53 -8.10 6.23
CA ASP A 127 16.69 -7.79 7.65
C ASP A 127 15.84 -6.58 8.06
N ALA A 128 15.79 -5.52 7.25
CA ALA A 128 14.94 -4.35 7.50
C ALA A 128 13.45 -4.69 7.54
N ILE A 129 13.01 -5.51 6.58
CA ILE A 129 11.64 -5.99 6.46
C ILE A 129 11.29 -6.89 7.65
N ARG A 130 12.16 -7.85 7.98
CA ARG A 130 11.96 -8.82 9.06
C ARG A 130 11.93 -8.16 10.44
N SER A 131 12.87 -7.25 10.68
CA SER A 131 13.02 -6.56 11.97
C SER A 131 12.10 -5.34 12.12
N ASN A 132 11.49 -4.88 11.01
CA ASN A 132 10.72 -3.65 10.93
C ASN A 132 11.52 -2.43 11.38
N ASP A 133 12.80 -2.36 10.99
CA ASP A 133 13.75 -1.35 11.45
C ASP A 133 14.44 -0.65 10.26
N ALA A 134 14.26 0.67 10.18
CA ALA A 134 14.83 1.50 9.13
C ALA A 134 16.36 1.64 9.21
N ARG A 135 17.00 1.25 10.32
CA ARG A 135 18.47 1.31 10.47
C ARG A 135 19.20 0.41 9.48
N TYR A 136 18.62 -0.73 9.13
CA TYR A 136 19.21 -1.66 8.14
C TYR A 136 19.23 -1.09 6.73
N ILE A 137 18.40 -0.09 6.42
CA ILE A 137 18.35 0.58 5.12
C ILE A 137 18.80 2.03 5.17
N ARG A 138 19.70 2.36 6.11
CA ARG A 138 20.16 3.72 6.38
C ARG A 138 20.63 4.48 5.15
N LYS A 139 21.42 3.82 4.30
CA LYS A 139 21.94 4.42 3.06
C LYS A 139 20.83 4.94 2.13
N TRP A 140 19.71 4.22 2.02
CA TRP A 140 18.64 4.59 1.09
C TRP A 140 17.63 5.61 1.61
N TRP A 141 17.51 5.83 2.93
CA TRP A 141 16.63 6.89 3.44
C TRP A 141 17.34 8.21 3.73
N GLN A 142 18.67 8.22 3.83
CA GLN A 142 19.47 9.44 4.01
C GLN A 142 19.73 10.21 2.71
N GLU A 143 19.70 9.55 1.55
CA GLU A 143 19.90 10.16 0.20
C GLU A 143 18.78 11.11 -0.25
N SER A 144 17.84 11.48 0.63
CA SER A 144 16.69 12.34 0.29
C SER A 144 16.75 13.73 0.93
N GLN A 145 17.93 14.13 1.41
CA GLN A 145 18.26 15.50 1.83
C GLN A 145 19.27 16.10 0.85
#